data_AF-A0A9X1Q1T7-F1
#
_entry.id   AF-A0A9X1Q1T7-F1
#
_cell.length_a   1.000
_cell.length_b   1.000
_cell.length_c   1.000
_cell.angle_alpha   90.00
_cell.angle_beta   90.00
_cell.angle_gamma   90.00
#
_symmetry.space_group_name_H-M   'P 1'
#
loop_
_entity.id
_entity.type
_entity.pdbx_description
1 polymer ?
#
loop_
_entity_poly.entity_id
_entity_poly.type
_entity_poly.pdbx_seq_one_letter_code
_entity_poly.pdbx_strand_id
1 'polypeptide(L)'
;MGDHFQTIVDLQATPRQAAQLAERVVEWLVTEGIVLAERTDCVLGQPLGHPPGPNWQRAVAPDDADRDPWDGLAVYTGRTVFHSGQGGAEAVSCPRCGVTTRLITDEWDLVEDAWAPFGKAIDAWHKTGTAQVDCPACAGSVPLPDWTWADDWFAFAHLGFEFWNWPPFTEEFRTRISGLLDGHRTAYVWGKL
;
A
#
# COMPACT_ATOMS: atom_id res chain seq x y z
N MET A 1 0.95 -12.84 18.75
CA MET A 1 -0.07 -11.96 18.15
C MET A 1 0.67 -10.65 17.90
N GLY A 2 0.74 -10.18 16.65
CA GLY A 2 1.54 -9.02 16.26
C GLY A 2 0.70 -8.12 15.36
N ASP A 3 1.09 -6.87 15.23
CA ASP A 3 0.33 -5.86 14.50
C ASP A 3 0.35 -6.15 13.00
N HIS A 4 -0.79 -5.99 12.36
CA HIS A 4 -0.93 -6.12 10.91
C HIS A 4 -1.58 -4.86 10.34
N PHE A 5 -1.37 -4.66 9.05
CA PHE A 5 -1.96 -3.55 8.33
C PHE A 5 -2.34 -3.96 6.92
N GLN A 6 -3.28 -3.22 6.37
CA GLN A 6 -3.66 -3.32 4.97
C GLN A 6 -3.81 -1.93 4.39
N THR A 7 -3.14 -1.69 3.27
CA THR A 7 -3.01 -0.36 2.67
C THR A 7 -3.61 -0.37 1.27
N ILE A 8 -4.57 0.53 1.03
CA ILE A 8 -5.07 0.83 -0.30
C ILE A 8 -4.24 1.99 -0.85
N VAL A 9 -3.47 1.74 -1.90
CA VAL A 9 -2.51 2.70 -2.46
C VAL A 9 -3.00 3.18 -3.82
N ASP A 10 -3.12 4.48 -4.02
CA ASP A 10 -3.45 5.06 -5.33
C ASP A 10 -2.17 5.21 -6.17
N LEU A 11 -2.04 4.41 -7.22
CA LEU A 11 -0.85 4.36 -8.08
C LEU A 11 -0.77 5.52 -9.08
N GLN A 12 -1.83 6.31 -9.23
CA GLN A 12 -1.95 7.34 -10.25
C GLN A 12 -2.10 8.76 -9.67
N ALA A 13 -2.37 8.88 -8.37
CA ALA A 13 -2.38 10.17 -7.69
C ALA A 13 -1.03 10.90 -7.82
N THR A 14 -1.06 12.08 -8.42
CA THR A 14 0.09 12.98 -8.43
C THR A 14 0.26 13.65 -7.06
N PRO A 15 1.45 14.20 -6.74
CA PRO A 15 1.67 14.94 -5.49
C PRO A 15 0.66 16.08 -5.26
N ARG A 16 0.17 16.70 -6.35
CA ARG A 16 -0.79 17.80 -6.27
C ARG A 16 -2.22 17.33 -5.99
N GLN A 17 -2.57 16.13 -6.44
CA GLN A 17 -3.91 15.55 -6.26
C GLN A 17 -4.04 14.81 -4.92
N ALA A 18 -2.94 14.25 -4.39
CA ALA A 18 -2.96 13.36 -3.23
C ALA A 18 -3.76 13.93 -2.04
N ALA A 19 -3.55 15.20 -1.67
CA ALA A 19 -4.26 15.83 -0.56
C ALA A 19 -5.78 15.95 -0.80
N GLN A 20 -6.18 16.36 -2.01
CA GLN A 20 -7.60 16.52 -2.35
C GLN A 20 -8.32 15.17 -2.44
N LEU A 21 -7.66 14.16 -3.01
CA LEU A 21 -8.20 12.80 -3.10
C LEU A 21 -8.30 12.15 -1.71
N ALA A 22 -7.29 12.37 -0.85
CA ALA A 22 -7.33 11.93 0.54
C ALA A 22 -8.51 12.53 1.30
N GLU A 23 -8.71 13.85 1.21
CA GLU A 23 -9.81 14.54 1.86
C GLU A 23 -11.16 13.95 1.43
N ARG A 24 -11.36 13.73 0.13
CA ARG A 24 -12.59 13.14 -0.42
C ARG A 24 -12.87 11.74 0.13
N VAL A 25 -11.85 10.88 0.19
CA VAL A 25 -12.00 9.51 0.72
C VAL A 25 -12.29 9.56 2.22
N VAL A 26 -11.57 10.40 2.98
CA VAL A 26 -11.79 10.55 4.43
C VAL A 26 -13.17 11.12 4.73
N GLU A 27 -13.62 12.15 4.02
CA GLU A 27 -14.95 12.73 4.17
C GLU A 27 -16.04 11.66 3.96
N TRP A 28 -15.89 10.83 2.93
CA TRP A 28 -16.79 9.71 2.70
C TRP A 28 -16.75 8.69 3.84
N LEU A 29 -15.57 8.23 4.27
CA LEU A 29 -15.43 7.26 5.36
C LEU A 29 -16.06 7.77 6.67
N VAL A 30 -15.88 9.06 6.98
CA VAL A 30 -16.49 9.72 8.14
C VAL A 30 -18.02 9.80 7.98
N THR A 31 -18.50 10.19 6.81
CA THR A 31 -19.94 10.32 6.53
C THR A 31 -20.66 8.98 6.63
N GLU A 32 -20.04 7.89 6.17
CA GLU A 32 -20.59 6.54 6.29
C GLU A 32 -20.48 5.97 7.71
N GLY A 33 -19.76 6.65 8.60
CA GLY A 33 -19.47 6.22 9.97
C GLY A 33 -18.46 5.07 10.04
N ILE A 34 -17.65 4.87 9.02
CA ILE A 34 -16.63 3.81 8.96
C ILE A 34 -15.43 4.20 9.84
N VAL A 35 -15.05 5.48 9.86
CA VAL A 35 -14.04 6.04 10.76
C VAL A 35 -14.58 7.29 11.46
N LEU A 36 -13.97 7.69 12.57
CA LEU A 36 -14.27 8.96 13.25
C LEU A 36 -13.53 10.13 12.59
N ALA A 37 -14.14 11.32 12.63
CA ALA A 37 -13.52 12.55 12.12
C ALA A 37 -12.35 13.03 12.99
N GLU A 38 -12.50 12.88 14.31
CA GLU A 38 -11.46 13.20 15.28
C GLU A 38 -10.25 12.29 15.09
N ARG A 39 -9.06 12.87 15.19
CA ARG A 39 -7.80 12.12 15.06
C ARG A 39 -7.17 11.88 16.42
N THR A 40 -6.76 10.64 16.69
CA THR A 40 -6.14 10.20 17.94
C THR A 40 -4.86 9.41 17.67
N ASP A 41 -4.13 9.02 18.71
CA ASP A 41 -2.92 8.18 18.66
C ASP A 41 -3.23 6.68 18.42
N CYS A 42 -4.17 6.38 17.52
CA CYS A 42 -4.66 5.02 17.23
C CYS A 42 -3.97 4.34 16.04
N VAL A 43 -2.79 4.79 15.62
CA VAL A 43 -2.11 4.23 14.44
C VAL A 43 -0.61 4.11 14.68
N LEU A 44 0.01 3.16 13.98
CA LEU A 44 1.45 3.04 13.91
C LEU A 44 1.99 3.83 12.71
N GLY A 45 3.22 4.35 12.81
CA GLY A 45 3.91 5.06 11.72
C GLY A 45 3.54 6.54 11.51
N GLN A 46 2.40 7.01 12.04
CA GLN A 46 1.97 8.42 12.02
C GLN A 46 1.63 8.90 13.44
N PRO A 47 1.73 10.21 13.74
CA PRO A 47 1.44 10.71 15.09
C PRO A 47 -0.05 10.62 15.46
N LEU A 48 -0.95 10.71 14.46
CA LEU A 48 -2.39 10.63 14.67
C LEU A 48 -3.07 9.93 13.48
N GLY A 49 -4.17 9.23 13.73
CA GLY A 49 -5.01 8.56 12.74
C GLY A 49 -6.49 8.70 13.06
N HIS A 50 -7.36 8.17 12.19
CA HIS A 50 -8.80 8.16 12.39
C HIS A 50 -9.24 6.84 13.04
N PRO A 51 -9.78 6.84 14.28
CA PRO A 51 -10.28 5.62 14.91
C PRO A 51 -11.41 4.97 14.10
N PRO A 52 -11.66 3.66 14.27
CA PRO A 52 -12.85 3.01 13.74
C PRO A 52 -14.14 3.70 14.20
N GLY A 53 -15.07 3.88 13.28
CA GLY A 53 -16.38 4.45 13.55
C GLY A 53 -17.41 3.38 13.89
N PRO A 54 -18.63 3.77 14.31
CA PRO A 54 -19.68 2.83 14.72
C PRO A 54 -20.18 1.91 13.60
N ASN A 55 -19.90 2.23 12.35
CA ASN A 55 -20.29 1.45 11.16
C ASN A 55 -19.07 0.84 10.44
N TRP A 56 -17.95 0.61 11.14
CA TRP A 56 -16.73 0.04 10.55
C TRP A 56 -16.99 -1.28 9.82
N GLN A 57 -17.99 -2.06 10.26
CA GLN A 57 -18.36 -3.36 9.68
C GLN A 57 -18.74 -3.26 8.19
N ARG A 58 -19.11 -2.07 7.71
CA ARG A 58 -19.43 -1.83 6.29
C ARG A 58 -18.23 -2.00 5.36
N ALA A 59 -17.00 -2.00 5.89
CA ALA A 59 -15.79 -2.19 5.12
C ALA A 59 -15.41 -3.67 4.94
N VAL A 60 -15.95 -4.59 5.76
CA VAL A 60 -15.51 -5.97 5.88
C VAL A 60 -16.63 -6.97 5.57
N ALA A 61 -16.28 -8.25 5.38
CA ALA A 61 -17.28 -9.29 5.18
C ALA A 61 -18.07 -9.54 6.48
N PRO A 62 -19.36 -9.94 6.42
CA PRO A 62 -20.15 -10.25 7.62
C PRO A 62 -19.50 -11.31 8.52
N ASP A 63 -18.83 -12.30 7.93
CA ASP A 63 -18.16 -13.38 8.66
C ASP A 63 -16.90 -12.90 9.42
N ASP A 64 -16.37 -11.73 9.05
CA ASP A 64 -15.22 -11.09 9.69
C ASP A 64 -15.65 -9.95 10.65
N ALA A 65 -16.94 -9.62 10.70
CA ALA A 65 -17.48 -8.51 11.47
C ALA A 65 -17.51 -8.75 12.99
N ASP A 66 -17.22 -9.98 13.44
CA ASP A 66 -17.12 -10.33 14.87
C ASP A 66 -15.77 -9.92 15.49
N ARG A 67 -14.84 -9.40 14.68
CA ARG A 67 -13.50 -8.98 15.12
C ARG A 67 -13.38 -7.47 15.03
N ASP A 68 -13.65 -6.79 16.14
CA ASP A 68 -13.52 -5.34 16.21
C ASP A 68 -12.08 -4.89 15.85
N PRO A 69 -11.91 -3.91 14.94
CA PRO A 69 -10.63 -3.25 14.74
C PRO A 69 -10.23 -2.53 16.03
N TRP A 70 -8.96 -2.64 16.41
CA TRP A 70 -8.45 -2.03 17.64
C TRP A 70 -7.45 -0.90 17.40
N ASP A 71 -7.16 -0.59 16.13
CA ASP A 71 -6.44 0.60 15.67
C ASP A 71 -7.16 1.25 14.48
N GLY A 72 -6.64 2.38 14.02
CA GLY A 72 -7.29 3.29 13.09
C GLY A 72 -6.69 3.32 11.69
N LEU A 73 -7.10 4.35 10.97
CA LEU A 73 -6.66 4.68 9.62
C LEU A 73 -5.57 5.76 9.65
N ALA A 74 -4.40 5.45 9.10
CA ALA A 74 -3.35 6.39 8.76
C ALA A 74 -3.46 6.80 7.28
N VAL A 75 -3.41 8.11 7.01
CA VAL A 75 -3.52 8.66 5.66
C VAL A 75 -2.20 9.29 5.24
N TYR A 76 -1.66 8.79 4.14
CA TYR A 76 -0.42 9.28 3.55
C TYR A 76 -0.75 10.12 2.31
N THR A 77 -0.26 11.35 2.25
CA THR A 77 -0.38 12.26 1.08
C THR A 77 0.96 12.71 0.54
N GLY A 78 2.04 12.17 1.13
CA GLY A 78 3.41 12.37 0.71
C GLY A 78 3.91 11.18 -0.11
N ARG A 79 5.09 11.36 -0.70
CA ARG A 79 5.80 10.28 -1.36
C ARG A 79 6.16 9.20 -0.35
N THR A 80 5.66 7.99 -0.56
CA THR A 80 5.80 6.86 0.37
C THR A 80 6.12 5.56 -0.37
N VAL A 81 7.07 4.80 0.15
CA VAL A 81 7.30 3.40 -0.25
C VAL A 81 6.45 2.54 0.67
N PHE A 82 5.29 2.09 0.18
CA PHE A 82 4.44 1.16 0.92
C PHE A 82 5.02 -0.24 0.75
N HIS A 83 5.19 -0.96 1.87
CA HIS A 83 5.74 -2.31 1.85
C HIS A 83 5.07 -3.21 2.87
N SER A 84 5.13 -4.52 2.67
CA SER A 84 4.43 -5.53 3.49
C SER A 84 5.09 -5.85 4.85
N GLY A 85 6.03 -5.01 5.30
CA GLY A 85 6.73 -5.21 6.59
C GLY A 85 7.75 -6.36 6.59
N GLN A 86 7.50 -7.40 7.39
CA GLN A 86 8.42 -8.54 7.62
C GLN A 86 8.43 -9.58 6.48
N GLY A 87 9.59 -9.90 5.91
CA GLY A 87 9.77 -11.05 5.00
C GLY A 87 10.53 -10.72 3.71
N GLY A 88 10.47 -9.47 3.27
CA GLY A 88 11.07 -9.03 2.01
C GLY A 88 10.29 -9.51 0.78
N ALA A 89 10.51 -8.85 -0.36
CA ALA A 89 9.88 -9.27 -1.60
C ALA A 89 10.58 -10.52 -2.17
N GLU A 90 9.84 -11.59 -2.43
CA GLU A 90 10.43 -12.84 -2.92
C GLU A 90 10.88 -12.77 -4.39
N ALA A 91 10.12 -12.03 -5.20
CA ALA A 91 10.35 -11.93 -6.63
C ALA A 91 9.74 -10.65 -7.21
N VAL A 92 10.19 -10.30 -8.41
CA VAL A 92 9.70 -9.13 -9.16
C VAL A 92 9.64 -9.43 -10.65
N SER A 93 8.56 -9.02 -11.31
CA SER A 93 8.28 -9.32 -12.71
C SER A 93 8.34 -8.06 -13.58
N CYS A 94 9.05 -8.17 -14.69
CA CYS A 94 9.22 -7.06 -15.62
C CYS A 94 7.96 -6.86 -16.47
N PRO A 95 7.35 -5.66 -16.51
CA PRO A 95 6.16 -5.39 -17.33
C PRO A 95 6.44 -5.40 -18.83
N ARG A 96 7.72 -5.33 -19.26
CA ARG A 96 8.10 -5.29 -20.67
C ARG A 96 8.30 -6.68 -21.29
N CYS A 97 8.96 -7.59 -20.58
CA CYS A 97 9.26 -8.92 -21.11
C CYS A 97 8.58 -10.06 -20.34
N GLY A 98 7.89 -9.77 -19.23
CA GLY A 98 7.20 -10.77 -18.40
C GLY A 98 8.12 -11.67 -17.59
N VAL A 99 9.45 -11.52 -17.69
CA VAL A 99 10.39 -12.34 -16.92
C VAL A 99 10.32 -11.97 -15.44
N THR A 100 10.16 -12.99 -14.61
CA THR A 100 10.21 -12.91 -13.15
C THR A 100 11.63 -13.19 -12.67
N THR A 101 12.19 -12.25 -11.92
CA THR A 101 13.47 -12.39 -11.23
C THR A 101 13.21 -12.75 -9.78
N ARG A 102 13.76 -13.87 -9.30
CA ARG A 102 13.78 -14.21 -7.89
C ARG A 102 14.77 -13.32 -7.14
N LEU A 103 14.35 -12.82 -5.99
CA LEU A 103 15.12 -11.93 -5.12
C LEU A 103 15.61 -12.65 -3.86
N ILE A 104 15.07 -13.82 -3.55
CA ILE A 104 15.50 -14.68 -2.47
C ILE A 104 15.84 -16.09 -2.99
N THR A 105 16.70 -16.82 -2.26
CA THR A 105 16.97 -18.25 -2.46
C THR A 105 15.85 -19.10 -1.85
N ASP A 106 15.89 -20.41 -2.10
CA ASP A 106 14.93 -21.35 -1.49
C ASP A 106 15.13 -21.45 0.05
N GLU A 107 16.31 -21.05 0.56
CA GLU A 107 16.64 -20.93 1.98
C GLU A 107 16.25 -19.57 2.60
N TRP A 108 15.55 -18.70 1.85
CA TRP A 108 15.15 -17.35 2.27
C TRP A 108 16.30 -16.34 2.45
N ASP A 109 17.44 -16.59 1.82
CA ASP A 109 18.54 -15.62 1.78
C ASP A 109 18.37 -14.65 0.62
N LEU A 110 18.72 -13.37 0.83
CA LEU A 110 18.66 -12.35 -0.20
C LEU A 110 19.68 -12.63 -1.32
N VAL A 111 19.23 -12.65 -2.57
CA VAL A 111 20.09 -12.70 -3.75
C VAL A 111 20.59 -11.29 -4.03
N GLU A 112 21.70 -10.91 -3.39
CA GLU A 112 22.27 -9.55 -3.41
C GLU A 112 22.37 -8.93 -4.81
N ASP A 113 22.91 -9.66 -5.79
CA ASP A 113 23.07 -9.16 -7.17
C ASP A 113 21.72 -8.89 -7.86
N ALA A 114 20.70 -9.68 -7.55
CA ALA A 114 19.36 -9.49 -8.09
C ALA A 114 18.64 -8.34 -7.37
N TRP A 115 18.88 -8.15 -6.08
CA TRP A 115 18.25 -7.11 -5.25
C TRP A 115 18.88 -5.73 -5.41
N ALA A 116 20.20 -5.63 -5.52
CA ALA A 116 20.95 -4.37 -5.47
C ALA A 116 20.44 -3.28 -6.45
N PRO A 117 20.07 -3.59 -7.72
CA PRO A 117 19.49 -2.59 -8.62
C PRO A 117 18.17 -2.01 -8.09
N PHE A 118 17.33 -2.85 -7.49
CA PHE A 118 16.05 -2.44 -6.92
C PHE A 118 16.24 -1.66 -5.63
N GLY A 119 17.09 -2.11 -4.71
CA GLY A 119 17.38 -1.38 -3.47
C GLY A 119 17.87 0.05 -3.75
N LYS A 120 18.78 0.22 -4.70
CA LYS A 120 19.24 1.54 -5.16
C LYS A 120 18.12 2.38 -5.77
N ALA A 121 17.25 1.76 -6.57
CA ALA A 121 16.12 2.45 -7.18
C ALA A 121 15.06 2.87 -6.16
N ILE A 122 14.78 2.02 -5.15
CA ILE A 122 13.88 2.34 -4.03
C ILE A 122 14.39 3.57 -3.28
N ASP A 123 15.68 3.60 -2.94
CA ASP A 123 16.31 4.77 -2.30
C ASP A 123 16.20 6.04 -3.15
N ALA A 124 16.47 5.92 -4.46
CA ALA A 124 16.39 7.04 -5.39
C ALA A 124 14.94 7.54 -5.51
N TRP A 125 13.98 6.62 -5.60
CA TRP A 125 12.56 6.96 -5.67
C TRP A 125 12.12 7.64 -4.38
N HIS A 126 12.46 7.11 -3.20
CA HIS A 126 12.11 7.72 -1.92
C HIS A 126 12.66 9.16 -1.79
N LYS A 127 13.85 9.44 -2.36
CA LYS A 127 14.46 10.78 -2.34
C LYS A 127 13.84 11.74 -3.36
N THR A 128 13.49 11.26 -4.56
CA THR A 128 13.21 12.14 -5.71
C THR A 128 11.80 12.01 -6.30
N GLY A 129 11.11 10.89 -6.07
CA GLY A 129 9.84 10.53 -6.71
C GLY A 129 9.98 9.81 -8.04
N THR A 130 11.20 9.59 -8.52
CA THR A 130 11.44 8.94 -9.81
C THR A 130 12.61 7.96 -9.70
N ALA A 131 12.43 6.75 -10.22
CA ALA A 131 13.51 5.78 -10.38
C ALA A 131 13.19 4.83 -11.53
N GLN A 132 14.23 4.27 -12.12
CA GLN A 132 14.17 3.31 -13.21
C GLN A 132 15.07 2.13 -12.84
N VAL A 133 14.71 0.93 -13.26
CA VAL A 133 15.53 -0.27 -13.17
C VAL A 133 15.65 -0.89 -14.55
N ASP A 134 16.87 -1.18 -14.97
CA ASP A 134 17.11 -1.92 -16.21
C ASP A 134 16.87 -3.40 -15.96
N CYS A 135 15.97 -4.00 -16.74
CA CYS A 135 15.65 -5.41 -16.58
C CYS A 135 16.85 -6.30 -16.94
N PRO A 136 17.28 -7.23 -16.07
CA PRO A 136 18.43 -8.09 -16.37
C PRO A 136 18.18 -9.04 -17.54
N ALA A 137 16.91 -9.33 -17.87
CA ALA A 137 16.56 -10.25 -18.95
C ALA A 137 16.42 -9.58 -20.32
N CYS A 138 15.87 -8.37 -20.40
CA CYS A 138 15.60 -7.70 -21.68
C CYS A 138 16.36 -6.38 -21.87
N ALA A 139 17.16 -5.96 -20.88
CA ALA A 139 17.87 -4.68 -20.83
C ALA A 139 16.99 -3.43 -21.00
N GLY A 140 15.66 -3.58 -20.93
CA GLY A 140 14.74 -2.47 -21.00
C GLY A 140 14.74 -1.70 -19.68
N SER A 141 14.91 -0.38 -19.75
CA SER A 141 14.68 0.52 -18.62
C SER A 141 13.19 0.61 -18.32
N VAL A 142 12.82 0.36 -17.07
CA VAL A 142 11.43 0.30 -16.59
C VAL A 142 11.27 1.14 -15.32
N PRO A 143 10.22 1.99 -15.23
CA PRO A 143 9.97 2.77 -14.03
C PRO A 143 9.77 1.85 -12.83
N LEU A 144 10.41 2.15 -11.70
CA LEU A 144 10.29 1.33 -10.49
C LEU A 144 8.81 1.05 -10.10
N PRO A 145 7.88 2.03 -10.16
CA PRO A 145 6.47 1.79 -9.84
C PRO A 145 5.73 0.85 -10.79
N ASP A 146 6.27 0.58 -11.98
CA ASP A 146 5.62 -0.28 -12.99
C ASP A 146 5.98 -1.76 -12.84
N TRP A 147 6.94 -2.10 -11.97
CA TRP A 147 7.30 -3.48 -11.69
C TRP A 147 6.21 -4.18 -10.85
N THR A 148 5.91 -5.43 -11.19
CA THR A 148 4.97 -6.25 -10.43
C THR A 148 5.74 -7.07 -9.40
N TRP A 149 5.54 -6.74 -8.13
CA TRP A 149 6.16 -7.45 -7.00
C TRP A 149 5.32 -8.65 -6.61
N ALA A 150 5.96 -9.76 -6.24
CA ALA A 150 5.25 -10.90 -5.66
C ALA A 150 4.41 -10.42 -4.46
N ASP A 151 3.16 -10.89 -4.38
CA ASP A 151 2.18 -10.56 -3.33
C ASP A 151 1.95 -9.06 -3.12
N ASP A 152 2.13 -8.25 -4.18
CA ASP A 152 2.04 -6.78 -4.11
C ASP A 152 2.95 -6.19 -3.02
N TRP A 153 4.12 -6.81 -2.79
CA TRP A 153 4.98 -6.53 -1.65
C TRP A 153 5.32 -5.05 -1.50
N PHE A 154 5.56 -4.36 -2.63
CA PHE A 154 5.85 -2.92 -2.69
C PHE A 154 4.82 -2.18 -3.55
N ALA A 155 4.45 -0.98 -3.10
CA ALA A 155 3.81 0.03 -3.93
C ALA A 155 4.49 1.40 -3.73
N PHE A 156 4.63 2.15 -4.82
CA PHE A 156 5.36 3.42 -4.86
C PHE A 156 4.40 4.54 -5.28
N ALA A 157 3.96 5.36 -4.32
CA ALA A 157 2.91 6.33 -4.59
C ALA A 157 2.95 7.57 -3.70
N HIS A 158 2.06 8.52 -3.99
CA HIS A 158 1.85 9.73 -3.19
C HIS A 158 0.64 9.67 -2.26
N LEU A 159 -0.21 8.65 -2.42
CA LEU A 159 -1.44 8.51 -1.67
C LEU A 159 -1.66 7.07 -1.23
N GLY A 160 -1.91 6.88 0.07
CA GLY A 160 -2.25 5.59 0.63
C GLY A 160 -3.11 5.72 1.89
N PHE A 161 -4.00 4.73 2.07
CA PHE A 161 -4.91 4.60 3.21
C PHE A 161 -4.56 3.30 3.92
N GLU A 162 -3.84 3.40 5.03
CA GLU A 162 -3.33 2.27 5.79
C GLU A 162 -4.19 2.03 7.03
N PHE A 163 -4.80 0.85 7.10
CA PHE A 163 -5.68 0.47 8.18
C PHE A 163 -4.98 -0.55 9.07
N TRP A 164 -4.76 -0.17 10.33
CA TRP A 164 -4.03 -0.97 11.29
C TRP A 164 -4.96 -1.87 12.08
N ASN A 165 -4.68 -3.17 12.08
CA ASN A 165 -5.39 -4.14 12.89
C ASN A 165 -6.89 -4.27 12.55
N TRP A 166 -7.27 -4.02 11.29
CA TRP A 166 -8.63 -4.25 10.78
C TRP A 166 -8.81 -5.67 10.23
N PRO A 167 -10.04 -6.20 10.18
CA PRO A 167 -10.34 -7.40 9.40
C PRO A 167 -10.22 -7.16 7.89
N PRO A 168 -10.10 -8.22 7.08
CA PRO A 168 -9.96 -8.10 5.63
C PRO A 168 -11.11 -7.31 4.98
N PHE A 169 -10.75 -6.42 4.06
CA PHE A 169 -11.75 -5.64 3.33
C PHE A 169 -12.44 -6.43 2.23
N THR A 170 -13.71 -6.11 1.99
CA THR A 170 -14.43 -6.63 0.84
C THR A 170 -13.93 -5.99 -0.46
N GLU A 171 -14.10 -6.71 -1.57
CA GLU A 171 -13.85 -6.14 -2.91
C GLU A 171 -14.76 -4.95 -3.20
N GLU A 172 -16.00 -4.96 -2.69
CA GLU A 172 -16.94 -3.84 -2.84
C GLU A 172 -16.40 -2.56 -2.19
N PHE A 173 -15.92 -2.65 -0.94
CA PHE A 173 -15.33 -1.52 -0.24
C PHE A 173 -14.10 -0.98 -0.98
N ARG A 174 -13.20 -1.87 -1.42
CA ARG A 174 -12.02 -1.48 -2.22
C ARG A 174 -12.40 -0.81 -3.54
N THR A 175 -13.39 -1.35 -4.25
CA THR A 175 -13.91 -0.79 -5.50
C THR A 175 -14.53 0.59 -5.27
N ARG A 176 -15.24 0.76 -4.15
CA ARG A 176 -15.82 2.06 -3.78
C ARG A 176 -14.76 3.12 -3.55
N ILE A 177 -13.66 2.78 -2.87
CA ILE A 177 -12.52 3.69 -2.69
C ILE A 177 -11.90 4.04 -4.04
N SER A 178 -11.64 3.08 -4.94
CA SER A 178 -11.13 3.37 -6.29
C SER A 178 -12.06 4.32 -7.06
N GLY A 179 -13.38 4.17 -6.93
CA GLY A 179 -14.35 5.10 -7.53
C GLY A 179 -14.28 6.54 -6.99
N LEU A 180 -13.93 6.72 -5.71
CA LEU A 180 -13.69 8.04 -5.12
C LEU A 180 -12.36 8.65 -5.57
N LEU A 181 -11.41 7.79 -5.97
CA LEU A 181 -10.11 8.16 -6.53
C LEU A 181 -10.19 8.32 -8.05
N ASP A 182 -11.28 8.86 -8.58
CA ASP A 182 -11.48 9.09 -10.03
C ASP A 182 -11.32 7.82 -10.91
N GLY A 183 -11.51 6.63 -10.34
CA GLY A 183 -11.31 5.35 -11.04
C GLY A 183 -9.85 4.96 -11.23
N HIS A 184 -8.93 5.57 -10.49
CA HIS A 184 -7.52 5.23 -10.52
C HIS A 184 -7.28 3.76 -10.15
N ARG A 185 -6.23 3.20 -10.74
CA ARG A 185 -5.64 1.93 -10.36
C ARG A 185 -5.12 2.01 -8.93
N THR A 186 -5.57 1.07 -8.11
CA THR A 186 -5.09 0.91 -6.74
C THR A 186 -4.27 -0.37 -6.58
N ALA A 187 -3.22 -0.33 -5.77
CA ALA A 187 -2.59 -1.52 -5.20
C ALA A 187 -3.15 -1.81 -3.80
N TYR A 188 -3.04 -3.06 -3.36
CA TYR A 188 -3.43 -3.50 -2.03
C TYR A 188 -2.24 -4.17 -1.37
N VAL A 189 -1.60 -3.47 -0.44
CA VAL A 189 -0.42 -3.95 0.26
C VAL A 189 -0.86 -4.46 1.63
N TRP A 190 -0.69 -5.74 1.90
CA TRP A 190 -0.95 -6.32 3.21
C TRP A 190 0.37 -6.58 3.92
N GLY A 191 0.47 -6.24 5.20
CA GLY A 191 1.72 -6.43 5.93
C GLY A 191 1.55 -6.72 7.41
N LYS A 192 2.66 -7.12 8.02
CA LYS A 192 2.75 -7.45 9.44
C LYS A 192 4.06 -6.96 10.03
N LEU A 193 4.00 -6.52 11.29
CA LEU A 193 5.14 -6.10 12.12
C LEU A 193 5.57 -7.16 13.14
#